data_AF-A0A2N6FI18-F1
#
_entry.id   AF-A0A2N6FI18-F1
#
_cell.length_a   1.000
_cell.length_b   1.000
_cell.length_c   1.000
_cell.angle_alpha   90.00
_cell.angle_beta   90.00
_cell.angle_gamma   90.00
#
_symmetry.space_group_name_H-M   'P 1'
#
loop_
_entity.id
_entity.type
_entity.pdbx_description
1 polymer ?
#
loop_
_entity_poly.entity_id
_entity_poly.type
_entity_poly.pdbx_seq_one_letter_code
_entity_poly.pdbx_strand_id
1 'polypeptide(L)'
;RLLGEEGGVKALLIAAVCGTLLIGPPYIIFPLLMTVRQQGARWAVVTIVLAAYAVKLPMIPLEIGFLGWPFSLGRSLLTLLFAFPTGLLVEQLMRRYEILK
;
A
#
# COMPACT_ATOMS: atom_id res chain seq x y z
N ARG A 1 0.99 -6.90 16.20
CA ARG A 1 0.77 -5.66 17.00
C ARG A 1 0.95 -4.39 16.17
N LEU A 2 2.16 -4.05 15.69
CA LEU A 2 2.41 -2.77 14.99
C LEU A 2 1.61 -2.55 13.69
N LEU A 3 1.40 -3.61 12.90
CA LEU A 3 0.64 -3.57 11.64
C LEU A 3 -0.81 -4.10 11.77
N GLY A 4 -1.21 -4.51 12.98
CA GLY A 4 -2.56 -5.01 13.26
C GLY A 4 -3.54 -3.88 13.58
N GLU A 5 -4.78 -4.20 13.96
CA GLU A 5 -5.82 -3.21 14.33
C GLU A 5 -5.38 -2.27 15.48
N GLU A 6 -4.54 -2.76 16.40
CA GLU A 6 -3.96 -1.97 17.51
C GLU A 6 -3.01 -0.85 17.03
N GLY A 7 -2.38 -1.00 15.86
CA GLY A 7 -1.41 -0.05 15.33
C GLY A 7 -2.01 1.28 14.84
N GLY A 8 -3.34 1.42 14.84
CA GLY A 8 -4.09 2.59 14.38
C GLY A 8 -3.55 3.20 13.07
N VAL A 9 -3.41 4.53 13.07
CA VAL A 9 -2.88 5.31 11.95
C VAL A 9 -1.39 5.02 11.68
N LYS A 10 -0.61 4.67 12.70
CA LYS A 10 0.82 4.36 12.54
C LYS A 10 1.02 3.17 11.61
N ALA A 11 0.18 2.15 11.71
CA ALA A 11 0.21 1.00 10.80
C ALA A 11 0.05 1.41 9.32
N LEU A 12 -0.85 2.35 9.05
CA LEU A 12 -1.13 2.83 7.69
C LEU A 12 0.03 3.64 7.10
N LEU A 13 0.65 4.50 7.92
CA LEU A 13 1.82 5.27 7.50
C LEU A 13 3.02 4.35 7.21
N ILE A 14 3.25 3.35 8.07
CA ILE A 14 4.29 2.35 7.83
C ILE A 14 4.01 1.57 6.55
N ALA A 15 2.76 1.17 6.32
CA ALA A 15 2.35 0.50 5.08
C ALA A 15 2.68 1.32 3.83
N ALA A 16 2.39 2.62 3.85
CA ALA A 16 2.69 3.51 2.71
C ALA A 16 4.21 3.61 2.46
N VAL A 17 5.01 3.81 3.50
CA VAL A 17 6.48 3.87 3.39
C VAL A 17 7.06 2.54 2.92
N CYS A 18 6.58 1.42 3.48
CA CYS A 18 7.03 0.10 3.04
C CYS A 18 6.67 -0.16 1.58
N GLY A 19 5.48 0.24 1.11
CA GLY A 19 5.08 0.05 -0.28
C GLY A 19 5.94 0.83 -1.26
N THR A 20 6.27 2.10 -0.98
CA THR A 20 7.12 2.89 -1.88
C THR A 20 8.56 2.39 -1.96
N LEU A 21 9.06 1.79 -0.88
CA LEU A 21 10.38 1.17 -0.81
C LEU A 21 10.41 -0.27 -1.34
N LEU A 22 9.26 -0.91 -1.50
CA LEU A 22 9.17 -2.30 -1.92
C LEU A 22 9.54 -2.44 -3.39
N ILE A 23 10.56 -3.25 -3.66
CA ILE A 23 11.03 -3.56 -5.01
C ILE A 23 10.91 -5.06 -5.21
N GLY A 24 10.26 -5.44 -6.31
CA GLY A 24 10.11 -6.84 -6.66
C GLY A 24 8.95 -7.04 -7.63
N PRO A 25 8.88 -8.22 -8.25
CA PRO A 25 7.77 -8.57 -9.11
C PRO A 25 6.52 -8.94 -8.29
N PRO A 26 5.31 -8.78 -8.86
CA PRO A 26 4.05 -9.10 -8.18
C PRO A 26 3.98 -10.53 -7.62
N TYR A 27 4.53 -11.52 -8.33
CA TYR A 27 4.47 -12.92 -7.89
C TYR A 27 5.26 -13.20 -6.60
N ILE A 28 6.14 -12.28 -6.15
CA ILE A 28 6.82 -12.35 -4.85
C ILE A 28 6.05 -11.53 -3.81
N ILE A 29 5.60 -10.33 -4.21
CA ILE A 29 4.96 -9.37 -3.31
C ILE A 29 3.61 -9.88 -2.78
N PHE A 30 2.80 -10.50 -3.64
CA PHE A 30 1.47 -10.96 -3.26
C PHE A 30 1.53 -12.07 -2.17
N PRO A 31 2.35 -13.13 -2.33
CA PRO A 31 2.55 -14.11 -1.26
C PRO A 31 3.11 -13.49 0.03
N LEU A 32 4.10 -12.59 -0.09
CA LEU A 32 4.68 -11.90 1.07
C LEU A 32 3.62 -11.15 1.89
N LEU A 33 2.76 -10.38 1.21
CA LEU A 33 1.70 -9.64 1.88
C LEU A 33 0.64 -10.56 2.49
N MET A 34 0.38 -11.71 1.86
CA MET A 34 -0.48 -12.73 2.46
C MET A 34 0.12 -13.30 3.74
N THR A 35 1.43 -13.57 3.78
CA THR A 35 2.12 -14.00 4.99
C THR A 35 2.00 -12.95 6.11
N VAL A 36 2.19 -11.67 5.78
CA VAL A 36 2.03 -10.56 6.73
C VAL A 36 0.59 -10.46 7.24
N ARG A 37 -0.41 -10.65 6.37
CA ARG A 37 -1.83 -10.72 6.74
C ARG A 37 -2.14 -11.89 7.68
N GLN A 38 -1.56 -13.07 7.41
CA GLN A 38 -1.71 -14.26 8.26
C GLN A 38 -1.10 -14.06 9.65
N GLN A 39 -0.07 -13.22 9.78
CA GLN A 39 0.50 -12.81 11.06
C GLN A 39 -0.32 -11.73 11.80
N GLY A 40 -1.53 -11.41 11.31
CA GLY A 40 -2.45 -10.48 11.96
C GLY A 40 -2.30 -9.02 11.54
N ALA A 41 -1.63 -8.74 10.42
CA ALA A 41 -1.74 -7.42 9.81
C ALA A 41 -3.17 -7.19 9.30
N ARG A 42 -3.64 -5.95 9.39
CA ARG A 42 -4.98 -5.60 8.89
C ARG A 42 -5.03 -5.54 7.36
N TRP A 43 -6.21 -5.71 6.78
CA TRP A 43 -6.41 -5.64 5.32
C TRP A 43 -6.00 -4.29 4.73
N ALA A 44 -6.21 -3.17 5.44
CA ALA A 44 -5.77 -1.86 4.96
C ALA A 44 -4.25 -1.78 4.79
N VAL A 45 -3.45 -2.46 5.62
CA VAL A 45 -1.98 -2.49 5.47
C VAL A 45 -1.62 -3.17 4.16
N VAL A 46 -2.23 -4.31 3.85
CA VAL A 46 -1.98 -5.04 2.60
C VAL A 46 -2.32 -4.16 1.38
N THR A 47 -3.49 -3.54 1.39
CA THR A 47 -3.96 -2.69 0.29
C THR A 47 -3.11 -1.44 0.13
N ILE A 48 -2.74 -0.76 1.23
CA ILE A 48 -1.91 0.44 1.18
C ILE A 48 -0.51 0.11 0.67
N VAL A 49 0.09 -1.00 1.10
CA VAL A 49 1.40 -1.43 0.57
C VAL A 49 1.31 -1.65 -0.94
N LEU A 50 0.27 -2.33 -1.44
CA LEU A 50 0.08 -2.56 -2.87
C LEU A 50 -0.17 -1.26 -3.66
N ALA A 51 -0.94 -0.32 -3.11
CA ALA A 51 -1.18 0.96 -3.74
C ALA A 51 0.10 1.81 -3.79
N ALA A 52 0.81 1.92 -2.66
CA ALA A 52 2.06 2.66 -2.57
C ALA A 52 3.19 2.01 -3.39
N TYR A 53 3.15 0.69 -3.61
CA TYR A 53 4.06 -0.02 -4.51
C TYR A 53 4.00 0.46 -5.97
N ALA A 54 2.92 1.14 -6.39
CA ALA A 54 2.89 1.80 -7.69
C ALA A 54 3.80 3.05 -7.75
N VAL A 55 4.14 3.63 -6.60
CA VAL A 55 5.10 4.75 -6.46
C VAL A 55 6.48 4.16 -6.18
N LYS A 56 7.10 3.60 -7.22
CA LYS A 56 8.45 3.06 -7.15
C LYS A 56 9.45 4.21 -7.08
N LEU A 57 10.09 4.40 -5.93
CA LEU A 57 11.08 5.47 -5.73
C LEU A 57 12.14 5.54 -6.85
N PRO A 58 12.74 4.41 -7.30
CA PRO A 58 13.73 4.43 -8.37
C PRO A 58 13.17 4.81 -9.75
N MET A 59 11.85 4.75 -9.94
CA MET A 59 11.18 5.05 -11.21
C MET A 59 10.89 6.55 -11.37
N ILE A 60 10.89 7.32 -10.28
CA ILE A 60 10.56 8.75 -10.29
C ILE A 60 11.50 9.56 -11.21
N PRO A 61 12.84 9.40 -11.18
CA PRO A 61 13.73 10.14 -12.08
C PRO A 61 13.49 9.83 -13.55
N LEU A 62 13.21 8.55 -13.87
CA LEU A 62 12.90 8.12 -15.22
C LEU A 62 11.60 8.76 -15.70
N GLU A 63 10.58 8.73 -14.86
CA GLU A 63 9.29 9.33 -15.15
C GLU A 63 9.37 10.85 -15.34
N ILE A 64 10.16 11.54 -14.50
CA ILE A 64 10.45 12.97 -14.69
C ILE A 64 11.09 13.22 -16.06
N GLY A 65 12.02 12.35 -16.48
CA GLY A 65 12.68 12.46 -17.78
C GLY A 65 11.73 12.34 -18.98
N PHE A 66 10.67 11.53 -18.87
CA PHE A 66 9.72 11.31 -19.98
C PHE A 66 8.45 12.18 -19.91
N LEU A 67 7.93 12.44 -18.71
CA LEU A 67 6.60 13.02 -18.48
C LEU A 67 6.66 14.35 -17.72
N GLY A 68 7.83 14.72 -17.20
CA GLY A 68 8.06 15.97 -16.49
C GLY A 68 7.73 15.92 -14.99
N TRP A 69 8.27 16.91 -14.28
CA TRP A 69 8.09 17.13 -12.85
C TRP A 69 6.63 17.22 -12.38
N PRO A 70 5.75 18.04 -12.99
CA PRO A 70 4.39 18.22 -12.46
C PRO A 70 3.58 16.92 -12.54
N PHE A 71 3.78 16.13 -13.60
CA PHE A 71 3.11 14.85 -13.76
C PHE A 71 3.62 13.83 -12.74
N SER A 72 4.95 13.62 -12.66
CA SER A 72 5.53 12.57 -11.84
C SER A 72 5.26 12.78 -10.34
N LEU A 73 5.40 14.02 -9.84
CA LEU A 73 5.07 14.35 -8.46
C LEU A 73 3.56 14.33 -8.20
N GLY A 74 2.76 14.88 -9.12
CA GLY A 74 1.30 14.90 -9.00
C GLY A 74 0.72 13.48 -8.90
N ARG A 75 1.11 12.59 -9.83
CA ARG A 75 0.69 11.19 -9.81
C ARG A 75 1.14 10.49 -8.52
N SER A 76 2.40 10.65 -8.11
CA SER A 76 2.94 9.98 -6.93
C SER A 76 2.23 10.41 -5.64
N LEU A 77 2.01 11.71 -5.47
CA LEU A 77 1.31 12.27 -4.33
C LEU A 77 -0.16 11.82 -4.29
N LEU A 78 -0.87 11.90 -5.42
CA LEU A 78 -2.25 11.43 -5.52
C LEU A 78 -2.35 9.93 -5.22
N THR A 79 -1.43 9.12 -5.74
CA THR A 79 -1.41 7.67 -5.47
C THR A 79 -1.29 7.39 -3.98
N LEU A 80 -0.37 8.06 -3.28
CA LEU A 80 -0.22 7.91 -1.84
C LEU A 80 -1.42 8.45 -1.06
N LEU A 81 -1.98 9.58 -1.48
CA LEU A 81 -3.15 10.18 -0.84
C LEU A 81 -4.37 9.26 -0.95
N PHE A 82 -4.61 8.68 -2.13
CA PHE A 82 -5.72 7.74 -2.36
C PHE A 82 -5.46 6.33 -1.84
N ALA A 83 -4.22 5.96 -1.53
CA ALA A 83 -3.91 4.66 -0.91
C ALA A 83 -4.62 4.48 0.45
N PHE A 84 -4.69 5.53 1.27
CA PHE A 84 -5.33 5.45 2.60
C PHE A 84 -6.84 5.17 2.54
N PRO A 85 -7.67 5.97 1.85
CA PRO A 85 -9.10 5.70 1.78
C PRO A 85 -9.39 4.37 1.08
N THR A 86 -8.65 4.01 0.02
CA THR A 86 -8.83 2.71 -0.64
C THR A 86 -8.49 1.55 0.28
N GLY A 87 -7.41 1.65 1.07
CA GLY A 87 -7.06 0.64 2.06
C GLY A 87 -8.13 0.43 3.13
N LEU A 88 -8.66 1.52 3.68
CA LEU A 88 -9.73 1.46 4.69
C LEU A 88 -11.04 0.89 4.11
N LEU A 89 -11.39 1.27 2.87
CA LEU A 89 -12.56 0.72 2.19
C LEU A 89 -12.43 -0.79 1.95
N VAL A 90 -11.27 -1.25 1.48
CA VAL A 90 -11.02 -2.69 1.29
C VAL A 90 -11.04 -3.42 2.62
N GLU A 91 -10.50 -2.84 3.69
CA GLU A 91 -10.56 -3.42 5.03
C GLU A 91 -12.00 -3.63 5.50
N GLN A 92 -12.86 -2.64 5.33
CA GLN A 92 -14.27 -2.75 5.67
C GLN A 92 -14.98 -3.84 4.84
N LEU A 93 -14.71 -3.90 3.54
CA LEU A 93 -15.28 -4.90 2.64
C LEU A 93 -14.85 -6.31 3.04
N MET A 94 -13.56 -6.51 3.30
CA MET A 94 -12.99 -7.81 3.66
C MET A 94 -13.46 -8.26 5.03
N ARG A 95 -13.53 -7.36 6.01
CA ARG A 95 -14.08 -7.67 7.34
C ARG A 95 -15.53 -8.15 7.24
N ARG A 96 -16.34 -7.53 6.38
CA ARG A 96 -17.72 -7.97 6.14
C ARG A 96 -17.78 -9.34 5.46
N TYR A 97 -16.89 -9.60 4.50
CA TYR A 97 -16.79 -10.90 3.83
C TYR A 97 -16.38 -12.02 4.80
N GLU A 98 -15.42 -11.77 5.68
CA GLU A 98 -14.97 -12.74 6.69
C GLU A 98 -16.05 -13.07 7.74
N ILE A 99 -16.95 -12.12 8.07
CA ILE A 99 -18.09 -12.36 8.98
C ILE A 99 -19.18 -13.23 8.34
N LEU A 100 -19.36 -13.13 7.02
CA LEU A 100 -20.41 -13.84 6.28
C LEU A 100 -20.03 -15.28 5.93
N LYS A 101 -18.78 -15.68 6.15
CA LYS A 101 -18.23 -16.99 5.81
C LYS A 101 -18.09 -17.84 7.07
#